data_AF-A0A971RJR1-F1
#
_entry.id   AF-A0A971RJR1-F1
#
_cell.length_a   1.000
_cell.length_b   1.000
_cell.length_c   1.000
_cell.angle_alpha   90.00
_cell.angle_beta   90.00
_cell.angle_gamma   90.00
#
_symmetry.space_group_name_H-M   'P 1'
#
loop_
_entity.id
_entity.type
_entity.pdbx_description
1 polymer ?
#
loop_
_entity_poly.entity_id
_entity_poly.type
_entity_poly.pdbx_seq_one_letter_code
_entity_poly.pdbx_strand_id
1 'polypeptide(L)'
;MRNSRLENKILQQVDELIQKALSVSLKDEPGREEQLASCVALVHEMGDSLMEILEGQEQHLRALLEQLISQRLPDRRILQSFGNFAEDINYVITEGVASYLKSLDNKVAEEKQSKQAAASASLEDDLYDDSEDLEQVASEDIIAAEATLSTTVPETTTSPPAEQQYISLQEQREELETAAAGYAAAPGDVPEPLSISSPEIPAVPEVDTAQVTEPEAETEDRAVGTSEADNGKLENLRLALLQAYPGEELIADYPTPYGNIAFFLPRLQLGFQLAESCQDWRYDFFCRRKGICLRLITAGELVNPIFLARRLRREALWQQRP
;
A
#
# COMPACT_ATOMS: atom_id res chain seq x y z
N MET A 1 18.09 12.63 21.29
CA MET A 1 16.78 12.39 21.94
C MET A 1 15.61 13.18 21.34
N ARG A 2 15.81 14.36 20.72
CA ARG A 2 14.73 15.13 20.07
C ARG A 2 14.17 14.44 18.81
N ASN A 3 15.04 13.94 17.93
CA ASN A 3 14.62 13.27 16.69
C ASN A 3 13.72 12.06 16.92
N SER A 4 14.01 11.22 17.92
CA SER A 4 13.15 10.07 18.24
C SER A 4 11.72 10.47 18.64
N ARG A 5 11.52 11.63 19.28
CA ARG A 5 10.17 12.10 19.63
C ARG A 5 9.44 12.65 18.41
N LEU A 6 10.13 13.37 17.54
CA LEU A 6 9.59 13.89 16.28
C LEU A 6 9.22 12.76 15.33
N GLU A 7 10.11 11.78 15.16
CA GLU A 7 9.87 10.59 14.34
C GLU A 7 8.65 9.82 14.82
N ASN A 8 8.55 9.53 16.12
CA ASN A 8 7.36 8.87 16.67
C ASN A 8 6.07 9.68 16.45
N LYS A 9 6.15 11.01 16.58
CA LYS A 9 5.02 11.91 16.31
C LYS A 9 4.59 11.82 14.85
N ILE A 10 5.54 11.87 13.91
CA ILE A 10 5.27 11.77 12.48
C ILE A 10 4.65 10.42 12.15
N LEU A 11 5.20 9.33 12.67
CA LEU A 11 4.65 8.00 12.45
C LEU A 11 3.22 7.89 12.99
N GLN A 12 2.94 8.47 14.15
CA GLN A 12 1.58 8.51 14.71
C GLN A 12 0.63 9.33 13.83
N GLN A 13 1.08 10.47 13.29
CA GLN A 13 0.28 11.29 12.38
C GLN A 13 0.05 10.59 11.03
N VAL A 14 1.04 9.85 10.50
CA VAL A 14 0.87 9.00 9.30
C VAL A 14 -0.17 7.91 9.55
N ASP A 15 -0.11 7.23 10.70
CA ASP A 15 -1.09 6.20 11.04
C ASP A 15 -2.51 6.79 11.15
N GLU A 16 -2.65 7.98 11.76
CA GLU A 16 -3.92 8.71 11.84
C GLU A 16 -4.44 9.12 10.45
N LEU A 17 -3.55 9.61 9.57
CA LEU A 17 -3.89 9.96 8.20
C LEU A 17 -4.46 8.75 7.43
N ILE A 18 -3.79 7.60 7.54
CA ILE A 18 -4.21 6.36 6.87
C ILE A 18 -5.58 5.93 7.40
N GLN A 19 -5.80 5.96 8.72
CA GLN A 19 -7.09 5.57 9.31
C GLN A 19 -8.23 6.49 8.87
N LYS A 20 -8.01 7.81 8.82
CA LYS A 20 -9.00 8.77 8.32
C LYS A 20 -9.29 8.54 6.84
N ALA A 21 -8.26 8.39 6.01
CA ALA A 21 -8.42 8.14 4.58
C ALA A 21 -9.15 6.81 4.28
N LEU A 22 -8.89 5.75 5.05
CA LEU A 22 -9.64 4.49 4.94
C LEU A 22 -11.11 4.64 5.35
N SER A 23 -11.38 5.46 6.38
CA SER A 23 -12.75 5.72 6.84
C SER A 23 -13.56 6.50 5.80
N VAL A 24 -12.90 7.43 5.11
CA VAL A 24 -13.47 8.17 3.98
C VAL A 24 -13.78 7.24 2.80
N SER A 25 -12.84 6.36 2.45
CA SER A 25 -12.97 5.55 1.24
C SER A 25 -13.99 4.40 1.36
N LEU A 26 -14.35 4.01 2.59
CA LEU A 26 -15.35 2.99 2.88
C LEU A 26 -16.79 3.53 2.90
N LYS A 27 -16.99 4.85 2.96
CA LYS A 27 -18.29 5.49 3.16
C LYS A 27 -18.57 6.50 2.06
N ASP A 28 -19.58 6.22 1.22
CA ASP A 28 -20.22 7.23 0.38
C ASP A 28 -21.16 8.11 1.24
N GLU A 29 -20.60 8.81 2.23
CA GLU A 29 -21.35 9.69 3.13
C GLU A 29 -21.36 11.16 2.62
N PRO A 30 -22.49 11.89 2.77
CA PRO A 30 -22.49 13.34 2.62
C PRO A 30 -21.61 13.93 3.73
N GLY A 31 -20.41 14.39 3.36
CA GLY A 31 -19.35 14.77 4.31
C GLY A 31 -17.97 14.26 3.91
N ARG A 32 -17.87 13.43 2.86
CA ARG A 32 -16.59 12.99 2.28
C ARG A 32 -15.63 14.15 1.97
N GLU A 33 -16.13 15.23 1.37
CA GLU A 33 -15.30 16.40 1.05
C GLU A 33 -14.71 17.07 2.30
N GLU A 34 -15.49 17.21 3.38
CA GLU A 34 -15.01 17.78 4.64
C GLU A 34 -13.96 16.88 5.30
N GLN A 35 -14.15 15.55 5.24
CA GLN A 35 -13.18 14.60 5.77
C GLN A 35 -11.90 14.56 4.94
N LEU A 36 -11.99 14.67 3.61
CA LEU A 36 -10.82 14.84 2.73
C LEU A 36 -10.08 16.14 3.03
N ALA A 37 -10.80 17.24 3.21
CA ALA A 37 -10.21 18.52 3.61
C ALA A 37 -9.50 18.42 4.98
N SER A 38 -10.07 17.67 5.93
CA SER A 38 -9.41 17.39 7.21
C SER A 38 -8.12 16.57 7.05
N CYS A 39 -8.10 15.61 6.12
CA CYS A 39 -6.88 14.84 5.81
C CYS A 39 -5.80 15.72 5.16
N VAL A 40 -6.18 16.61 4.25
CA VAL A 40 -5.29 17.62 3.65
C VAL A 40 -4.70 18.54 4.71
N ALA A 41 -5.52 19.02 5.65
CA ALA A 41 -5.06 19.83 6.77
C ALA A 41 -4.07 19.07 7.68
N LEU A 42 -4.28 17.77 7.89
CA LEU A 42 -3.38 16.94 8.69
C LEU A 42 -2.00 16.78 8.01
N VAL A 43 -1.97 16.59 6.68
CA VAL A 43 -0.71 16.60 5.90
C VAL A 43 -0.01 17.95 6.00
N HIS A 44 -0.76 19.06 5.94
CA HIS A 44 -0.20 20.39 6.12
C HIS A 44 0.45 20.57 7.51
N GLU A 45 -0.21 20.12 8.59
CA GLU A 45 0.36 20.16 9.95
C GLU A 45 1.61 19.29 10.11
N MET A 46 1.66 18.16 9.41
CA MET A 46 2.85 17.30 9.41
C MET A 46 4.04 17.94 8.68
N GLY A 47 3.78 18.88 7.77
CA GLY A 47 4.80 19.54 6.95
C GLY A 47 5.96 20.10 7.76
N ASP A 48 5.69 20.82 8.84
CA ASP A 48 6.74 21.41 9.69
C ASP A 48 7.62 20.33 10.35
N SER A 49 7.02 19.23 10.79
CA SER A 49 7.75 18.13 11.44
C SER A 49 8.57 17.33 10.42
N LEU A 50 8.04 17.14 9.21
CA LEU A 50 8.74 16.48 8.11
C LEU A 50 9.88 17.34 7.56
N MET A 51 9.69 18.66 7.45
CA MET A 51 10.72 19.61 7.02
C MET A 51 11.89 19.70 8.02
N GLU A 52 11.62 19.55 9.31
CA GLU A 52 12.66 19.46 10.33
C GLU A 52 13.54 18.21 10.14
N ILE A 53 12.95 17.07 9.73
CA ILE A 53 13.69 15.84 9.43
C ILE A 53 14.43 15.94 8.10
N LEU A 54 13.83 16.60 7.10
CA LEU A 54 14.41 16.77 5.77
C LEU A 54 15.45 17.90 5.71
N GLU A 55 15.77 18.55 6.83
CA GLU A 55 16.71 19.66 6.90
C GLU A 55 16.42 20.76 5.85
N GLY A 56 15.14 20.98 5.54
CA GLY A 56 14.70 21.97 4.55
C GLY A 56 14.64 21.47 3.10
N GLN A 57 14.86 20.19 2.81
CA GLN A 57 14.77 19.65 1.44
C GLN A 57 13.31 19.43 0.99
N GLU A 58 12.65 20.51 0.56
CA GLU A 58 11.26 20.53 0.09
C GLU A 58 10.96 19.51 -1.02
N GLN A 59 11.92 19.27 -1.91
CA GLN A 59 11.81 18.35 -3.04
C GLN A 59 11.53 16.89 -2.60
N HIS A 60 11.93 16.53 -1.39
CA HIS A 60 11.78 15.18 -0.86
C HIS A 60 10.54 15.02 0.03
N LEU A 61 9.84 16.11 0.37
CA LEU A 61 8.69 16.09 1.28
C LEU A 61 7.60 15.13 0.81
N ARG A 62 7.24 15.24 -0.48
CA ARG A 62 6.26 14.35 -1.10
C ARG A 62 6.70 12.89 -1.10
N ALA A 63 7.92 12.63 -1.58
CA ALA A 63 8.45 11.28 -1.70
C ALA A 63 8.59 10.58 -0.34
N LEU A 64 9.01 11.32 0.69
CA LEU A 64 9.09 10.82 2.06
C LEU A 64 7.72 10.44 2.59
N LEU A 65 6.71 11.30 2.40
CA LEU A 65 5.34 11.02 2.86
C LEU A 65 4.73 9.81 2.13
N GLU A 66 4.91 9.73 0.81
CA GLU A 66 4.50 8.56 0.00
C GLU A 66 5.18 7.29 0.51
N GLN A 67 6.48 7.34 0.80
CA GLN A 67 7.23 6.21 1.33
C GLN A 67 6.72 5.79 2.70
N LEU A 68 6.54 6.72 3.65
CA LEU A 68 6.05 6.42 4.98
C LEU A 68 4.66 5.79 4.95
N ILE A 69 3.79 6.29 4.09
CA ILE A 69 2.46 5.73 3.90
C ILE A 69 2.59 4.31 3.30
N SER A 70 3.39 4.14 2.24
CA SER A 70 3.57 2.82 1.60
C SER A 70 4.11 1.73 2.54
N GLN A 71 4.94 2.11 3.52
CA GLN A 71 5.48 1.19 4.52
C GLN A 71 4.44 0.77 5.57
N ARG A 72 3.43 1.60 5.80
CA ARG A 72 2.38 1.37 6.81
C ARG A 72 1.13 0.74 6.24
N LEU A 73 0.95 0.77 4.92
CA LEU A 73 -0.23 0.20 4.29
C LEU A 73 -0.18 -1.33 4.20
N PRO A 74 -1.33 -2.00 4.38
CA PRO A 74 -1.46 -3.42 4.09
C PRO A 74 -1.28 -3.70 2.59
N ASP A 75 -1.10 -4.98 2.26
CA ASP A 75 -0.84 -5.46 0.90
C ASP A 75 -1.74 -4.82 -0.16
N ARG A 76 -1.21 -4.52 -1.35
CA ARG A 76 -1.92 -3.75 -2.40
C ARG A 76 -3.28 -4.34 -2.81
N ARG A 77 -3.46 -5.66 -2.63
CA ARG A 77 -4.73 -6.37 -2.86
C ARG A 77 -5.80 -6.01 -1.82
N ILE A 78 -5.39 -5.77 -0.58
CA ILE A 78 -6.27 -5.32 0.51
C ILE A 78 -6.67 -3.87 0.25
N LEU A 79 -5.76 -3.05 -0.28
CA LEU A 79 -6.07 -1.66 -0.68
C LEU A 79 -7.11 -1.57 -1.80
N GLN A 80 -7.10 -2.51 -2.74
CA GLN A 80 -8.13 -2.58 -3.81
C GLN A 80 -9.53 -2.88 -3.28
N SER A 81 -9.65 -3.45 -2.07
CA SER A 81 -10.96 -3.64 -1.43
C SER A 81 -11.52 -2.37 -0.80
N PHE A 82 -10.72 -1.32 -0.63
CA PHE A 82 -11.11 -0.04 0.01
C PHE A 82 -11.61 1.02 -0.98
N GLY A 83 -12.23 0.62 -2.09
CA GLY A 83 -12.83 1.56 -3.06
C GLY A 83 -11.81 2.52 -3.67
N ASN A 84 -12.04 3.83 -3.52
CA ASN A 84 -11.20 4.89 -4.09
C ASN A 84 -10.02 5.30 -3.20
N PHE A 85 -9.68 4.52 -2.18
CA PHE A 85 -8.62 4.84 -1.22
C PHE A 85 -7.30 5.30 -1.86
N ALA A 86 -6.86 4.60 -2.91
CA ALA A 86 -5.61 4.90 -3.59
C ALA A 86 -5.65 6.28 -4.29
N GLU A 87 -6.80 6.69 -4.82
CA GLU A 87 -6.98 8.00 -5.43
C GLU A 87 -7.06 9.09 -4.34
N ASP A 88 -7.84 8.82 -3.29
CA ASP A 88 -8.04 9.74 -2.16
C ASP A 88 -6.73 10.05 -1.44
N ILE A 89 -5.90 9.05 -1.14
CA ILE A 89 -4.63 9.27 -0.45
C ILE A 89 -3.62 10.04 -1.32
N ASN A 90 -3.59 9.76 -2.62
CA ASN A 90 -2.73 10.49 -3.56
C ASN A 90 -3.16 11.95 -3.71
N TYR A 91 -4.48 12.19 -3.76
CA TYR A 91 -5.05 13.53 -3.75
C TYR A 91 -4.67 14.28 -2.47
N VAL A 92 -4.86 13.65 -1.31
CA VAL A 92 -4.54 14.23 0.00
C VAL A 92 -3.06 14.57 0.14
N ILE A 93 -2.16 13.69 -0.30
CA ILE A 93 -0.72 13.95 -0.30
C ILE A 93 -0.39 15.14 -1.22
N THR A 94 -0.92 15.14 -2.44
CA THR A 94 -0.61 16.15 -3.45
C THR A 94 -1.09 17.53 -3.01
N GLU A 95 -2.36 17.64 -2.61
CA GLU A 95 -2.95 18.91 -2.16
C GLU A 95 -2.40 19.34 -0.81
N GLY A 96 -2.18 18.42 0.13
CA GLY A 96 -1.61 18.73 1.44
C GLY A 96 -0.20 19.31 1.36
N VAL A 97 0.66 18.68 0.55
CA VAL A 97 2.03 19.17 0.32
C VAL A 97 2.01 20.49 -0.44
N ALA A 98 1.19 20.64 -1.48
CA ALA A 98 1.09 21.90 -2.23
C ALA A 98 0.59 23.06 -1.35
N SER A 99 -0.42 22.80 -0.51
CA SER A 99 -0.95 23.76 0.46
C SER A 99 0.12 24.20 1.45
N TYR A 100 0.92 23.26 1.94
CA TYR A 100 2.02 23.53 2.88
C TYR A 100 3.14 24.36 2.25
N LEU A 101 3.62 24.00 1.05
CA LEU A 101 4.66 24.75 0.34
C LEU A 101 4.20 26.19 0.02
N LYS A 102 2.93 26.35 -0.35
CA LYS A 102 2.34 27.68 -0.54
C LYS A 102 2.30 28.50 0.76
N SER A 103 2.09 27.85 1.92
CA SER A 103 2.18 28.50 3.23
C SER A 103 3.61 28.96 3.55
N LEU A 104 4.62 28.15 3.21
CA LEU A 104 6.03 28.51 3.34
C LEU A 104 6.39 29.75 2.50
N ASP A 105 6.00 29.78 1.22
CA ASP A 105 6.24 30.91 0.34
C ASP A 105 5.61 32.21 0.88
N ASN A 106 4.39 32.12 1.41
CA ASN A 106 3.70 33.25 2.01
C ASN A 106 4.40 33.75 3.29
N LYS A 107 4.85 32.84 4.18
CA LYS A 107 5.61 33.20 5.38
C LYS A 107 6.92 33.94 5.03
N VAL A 108 7.64 33.49 4.00
CA VAL A 108 8.86 34.15 3.52
C VAL A 108 8.57 35.53 2.91
N ALA A 109 7.44 35.69 2.24
CA ALA A 109 7.01 36.98 1.69
C ALA A 109 6.63 38.00 2.78
N GLU A 110 5.93 37.56 3.83
CA GLU A 110 5.53 38.40 4.97
C GLU A 110 6.73 38.86 5.82
N GLU A 111 7.74 37.99 6.01
CA GLU A 111 8.98 38.34 6.71
C GLU A 111 9.83 39.37 5.95
N LYS A 112 9.77 39.37 4.61
CA LYS A 112 10.46 40.38 3.78
C LYS A 112 9.77 41.74 3.85
N GLN A 113 8.43 41.78 3.92
CA GLN A 113 7.67 43.02 4.06
C GLN A 113 7.82 43.65 5.46
N SER A 114 7.84 42.83 6.51
CA SER A 114 8.02 43.33 7.89
C SER A 114 9.45 43.84 8.17
N LYS A 115 10.47 43.33 7.47
CA LYS A 115 11.84 43.91 7.51
C LYS A 115 11.99 45.21 6.71
N GLN A 116 11.24 45.41 5.62
CA GLN A 116 11.22 46.68 4.87
C GLN A 116 10.46 47.80 5.63
N ALA A 117 9.44 47.46 6.41
CA ALA A 117 8.74 48.41 7.29
C ALA A 117 9.59 48.83 8.50
N ALA A 118 10.43 47.93 9.04
CA ALA A 118 11.36 48.26 10.12
C ALA A 118 12.56 49.11 9.65
N ALA A 119 13.00 48.95 8.40
CA ALA A 119 14.08 49.77 7.81
C ALA A 119 13.64 51.19 7.42
N SER A 120 12.33 51.43 7.27
CA SER A 120 11.76 52.77 6.97
C SER A 120 11.30 53.55 8.20
N ALA A 121 11.41 52.97 9.41
CA ALA A 121 11.00 53.61 10.67
C ALA A 121 12.18 54.08 11.56
N SER A 122 13.42 54.06 11.05
CA SER A 122 14.62 54.42 11.84
C SER A 122 15.46 55.55 11.22
N LEU A 123 14.83 56.46 10.47
CA LEU A 123 15.50 57.61 9.83
C LEU A 123 14.70 58.91 10.03
N GLU A 124 14.35 59.20 11.29
CA GLU A 124 13.91 60.53 11.74
C GLU A 124 14.55 60.84 13.11
N ASP A 125 15.84 61.15 13.11
CA ASP A 125 16.42 62.22 13.95
C ASP A 125 17.88 62.42 13.52
N ASP A 126 18.12 63.39 12.63
CA ASP A 126 19.24 64.34 12.80
C ASP A 126 19.09 65.48 11.78
N LEU A 127 18.72 66.62 12.33
CA LEU A 127 18.61 67.92 11.71
C LEU A 127 20.01 68.60 11.70
N TYR A 128 20.25 69.40 10.65
CA TYR A 128 21.34 70.37 10.34
C TYR A 128 22.21 69.96 9.13
N ASP A 129 21.98 70.52 7.94
CA ASP A 129 22.29 71.90 7.47
C ASP A 129 23.68 71.94 6.83
N ASP A 130 23.75 72.09 5.50
CA ASP A 130 24.42 73.20 4.82
C ASP A 130 24.62 72.90 3.31
N SER A 131 24.45 73.93 2.50
CA SER A 131 24.94 74.14 1.13
C SER A 131 24.36 73.34 -0.05
N GLU A 132 23.49 74.04 -0.78
CA GLU A 132 23.58 74.35 -2.22
C GLU A 132 24.54 73.50 -3.07
N ASP A 133 24.05 72.84 -4.13
CA ASP A 133 24.27 73.38 -5.49
C ASP A 133 23.46 72.64 -6.57
N LEU A 134 23.24 73.38 -7.64
CA LEU A 134 22.48 73.13 -8.85
C LEU A 134 22.90 71.87 -9.64
N GLU A 135 21.95 71.19 -10.30
CA GLU A 135 21.77 71.35 -11.76
C GLU A 135 20.61 70.49 -12.30
N GLN A 136 19.71 71.19 -13.01
CA GLN A 136 18.71 70.66 -13.93
C GLN A 136 19.37 70.29 -15.26
N VAL A 137 19.01 69.14 -15.83
CA VAL A 137 18.79 68.93 -17.28
C VAL A 137 17.76 67.78 -17.38
N ALA A 138 16.51 67.96 -17.82
CA ALA A 138 16.04 68.21 -19.19
C ALA A 138 16.67 67.21 -20.19
N SER A 139 16.01 66.55 -21.12
CA SER A 139 14.61 66.28 -21.49
C SER A 139 14.70 65.27 -22.64
N GLU A 140 13.59 64.58 -22.90
CA GLU A 140 13.15 63.89 -24.13
C GLU A 140 14.01 64.01 -25.40
N ASP A 141 14.16 62.90 -26.14
CA ASP A 141 13.75 62.92 -27.56
C ASP A 141 13.54 61.54 -28.21
N ILE A 142 12.58 61.58 -29.12
CA ILE A 142 11.92 60.54 -29.91
C ILE A 142 12.69 60.30 -31.21
N ILE A 143 12.88 59.05 -31.67
CA ILE A 143 12.83 58.77 -33.12
C ILE A 143 12.29 57.35 -33.40
N ALA A 144 11.17 57.30 -34.12
CA ALA A 144 10.66 56.15 -34.85
C ALA A 144 11.25 56.12 -36.27
N ALA A 145 11.58 54.95 -36.79
CA ALA A 145 11.71 54.72 -38.23
C ALA A 145 11.37 53.27 -38.59
N GLU A 146 10.40 53.12 -39.48
CA GLU A 146 9.92 51.87 -40.08
C GLU A 146 10.84 51.34 -41.20
N ALA A 147 10.58 50.06 -41.52
CA ALA A 147 10.71 49.38 -42.81
C ALA A 147 12.08 48.78 -43.20
N THR A 148 12.16 47.44 -43.28
CA THR A 148 12.04 46.69 -44.55
C THR A 148 12.13 45.17 -44.33
N LEU A 149 11.40 44.43 -45.18
CA LEU A 149 11.29 42.96 -45.23
C LEU A 149 12.62 42.24 -45.49
N SER A 150 12.82 41.07 -44.86
CA SER A 150 13.13 39.82 -45.58
C SER A 150 13.09 38.59 -44.67
N THR A 151 12.15 37.69 -44.99
CA THR A 151 12.37 36.26 -45.20
C THR A 151 13.62 35.64 -44.56
N THR A 152 13.43 34.78 -43.56
CA THR A 152 13.92 33.39 -43.58
C THR A 152 13.23 32.58 -42.48
N VAL A 153 12.59 31.49 -42.91
CA VAL A 153 12.11 30.40 -42.07
C VAL A 153 13.35 29.71 -41.46
N PRO A 154 13.27 29.25 -40.20
CA PRO A 154 13.64 27.86 -40.01
C PRO A 154 12.63 27.07 -39.19
N GLU A 155 12.65 25.80 -39.54
CA GLU A 155 11.81 24.70 -39.15
C GLU A 155 11.78 24.44 -37.65
N THR A 156 10.58 24.07 -37.21
CA THR A 156 10.25 23.38 -35.97
C THR A 156 11.18 22.20 -35.77
N THR A 157 12.16 22.33 -34.88
CA THR A 157 12.95 21.18 -34.39
C THR A 157 12.21 20.57 -33.21
N THR A 158 11.71 19.38 -33.48
CA THR A 158 11.10 18.38 -32.61
C THR A 158 11.89 18.15 -31.31
N SER A 159 11.22 18.35 -30.17
CA SER A 159 11.66 17.83 -28.86
C SER A 159 11.86 16.31 -28.91
N PRO A 160 12.94 15.76 -28.34
CA PRO A 160 13.00 14.33 -28.04
C PRO A 160 12.18 14.01 -26.77
N PRO A 161 11.51 12.84 -26.72
CA PRO A 161 10.64 12.45 -25.63
C PRO A 161 11.40 11.92 -24.41
N ALA A 162 10.78 12.06 -23.25
CA ALA A 162 11.24 11.70 -21.90
C ALA A 162 11.45 10.19 -21.64
N GLU A 163 11.64 9.35 -22.67
CA GLU A 163 11.75 7.89 -22.53
C GLU A 163 13.20 7.40 -22.35
N GLN A 164 14.21 8.23 -22.64
CA GLN A 164 15.61 7.81 -22.52
C GLN A 164 16.19 7.90 -21.11
N GLN A 165 15.51 8.59 -20.17
CA GLN A 165 15.95 8.66 -18.77
C GLN A 165 15.46 7.48 -17.92
N TYR A 166 14.44 6.73 -18.36
CA TYR A 166 13.93 5.57 -17.62
C TYR A 166 14.77 4.30 -17.84
N ILE A 167 15.40 4.14 -19.01
CA ILE A 167 16.19 2.95 -19.35
C ILE A 167 17.51 2.94 -18.55
N SER A 168 18.13 4.11 -18.34
CA SER A 168 19.40 4.23 -17.60
C SER A 168 19.29 3.92 -16.11
N LEU A 169 18.09 3.98 -15.51
CA LEU A 169 17.87 3.64 -14.09
C LEU A 169 17.53 2.16 -13.87
N GLN A 170 17.08 1.44 -14.91
CA GLN A 170 16.86 -0.01 -14.84
C GLN A 170 18.17 -0.81 -14.97
N GLU A 171 19.09 -0.40 -15.85
CA GLU A 171 20.40 -1.08 -16.00
C GLU A 171 21.27 -0.97 -14.73
N GLN A 172 21.17 0.14 -13.98
CA GLN A 172 21.93 0.31 -12.72
C GLN A 172 21.40 -0.57 -11.56
N ARG A 173 20.18 -1.10 -11.64
CA ARG A 173 19.64 -2.05 -10.64
C ARG A 173 20.10 -3.49 -10.89
N GLU A 174 20.30 -3.87 -12.15
CA GLU A 174 20.69 -5.23 -12.53
C GLU A 174 22.19 -5.50 -12.25
N GLU A 175 23.04 -4.46 -12.30
CA GLU A 175 24.46 -4.56 -11.91
C GLU A 175 24.69 -4.69 -10.38
N LEU A 176 23.74 -4.25 -9.54
CA LEU A 176 23.85 -4.39 -8.08
C LEU A 176 23.35 -5.75 -7.56
N GLU A 177 22.46 -6.43 -8.30
CA GLU A 177 21.96 -7.76 -7.93
C GLU A 177 22.94 -8.88 -8.31
N THR A 178 23.81 -8.66 -9.29
CA THR A 178 24.87 -9.61 -9.69
C THR A 178 26.13 -9.56 -8.83
N ALA A 179 26.28 -8.54 -7.97
CA ALA A 179 27.38 -8.43 -7.01
C ALA A 179 27.11 -9.09 -5.64
N ALA A 180 25.87 -9.51 -5.36
CA ALA A 180 25.48 -10.14 -4.09
C ALA A 180 25.49 -11.68 -4.12
N ALA A 181 25.84 -12.31 -5.25
CA ALA A 181 25.94 -13.77 -5.42
C ALA A 181 27.38 -14.30 -5.23
N GLY A 182 28.11 -13.74 -4.26
CA GLY A 182 29.55 -13.97 -4.07
C GLY A 182 29.96 -14.21 -2.62
N TYR A 183 29.24 -15.06 -1.88
CA TYR A 183 29.78 -15.70 -0.67
C TYR A 183 29.43 -17.19 -0.66
N ALA A 184 30.19 -17.94 -1.46
CA ALA A 184 30.42 -19.36 -1.20
C ALA A 184 31.40 -19.47 -0.03
N ALA A 185 30.96 -20.07 1.08
CA ALA A 185 31.83 -20.57 2.14
C ALA A 185 31.45 -22.02 2.48
N ALA A 186 32.49 -22.79 2.72
CA ALA A 186 32.65 -24.23 2.62
C ALA A 186 31.88 -25.10 3.66
N PRO A 187 31.80 -26.43 3.44
CA PRO A 187 31.06 -27.36 4.28
C PRO A 187 31.89 -27.80 5.49
N GLY A 188 31.27 -27.91 6.66
CA GLY A 188 31.93 -28.39 7.85
C GLY A 188 30.95 -28.71 8.98
N ASP A 189 31.03 -29.96 9.43
CA ASP A 189 30.49 -30.53 10.67
C ASP A 189 28.98 -30.73 10.81
N VAL A 190 28.59 -31.95 10.43
CA VAL A 190 27.44 -32.69 10.94
C VAL A 190 27.72 -33.11 12.39
N PRO A 191 26.87 -32.79 13.37
CA PRO A 191 26.76 -33.60 14.57
C PRO A 191 25.59 -34.59 14.41
N GLU A 192 25.87 -35.84 14.77
CA GLU A 192 24.96 -36.98 14.81
C GLU A 192 23.64 -36.72 15.54
N PRO A 193 22.53 -37.36 15.14
CA PRO A 193 21.30 -37.37 15.91
C PRO A 193 21.46 -38.25 17.16
N LEU A 194 21.39 -37.63 18.33
CA LEU A 194 21.26 -38.34 19.60
C LEU A 194 19.93 -39.13 19.61
N SER A 195 20.08 -40.45 19.68
CA SER A 195 19.03 -41.40 20.02
C SER A 195 18.48 -41.08 21.40
N ILE A 196 17.22 -40.66 21.48
CA ILE A 196 16.49 -40.59 22.75
C ILE A 196 15.54 -41.78 22.77
N SER A 197 15.92 -42.77 23.58
CA SER A 197 15.09 -43.91 23.95
C SER A 197 13.83 -43.46 24.69
N SER A 198 12.75 -44.18 24.42
CA SER A 198 11.47 -44.16 25.14
C SER A 198 11.62 -44.23 26.67
N PRO A 199 10.62 -43.70 27.40
CA PRO A 199 10.14 -44.36 28.60
C PRO A 199 8.70 -44.85 28.41
N GLU A 200 8.61 -46.18 28.33
CA GLU A 200 7.61 -47.07 28.91
C GLU A 200 6.51 -46.40 29.76
N ILE A 201 5.27 -46.42 29.25
CA ILE A 201 4.07 -46.14 30.05
C ILE A 201 3.46 -47.51 30.44
N PRO A 202 3.25 -47.78 31.73
CA PRO A 202 2.76 -49.07 32.21
C PRO A 202 1.29 -49.31 31.85
N ALA A 203 1.03 -50.50 31.31
CA ALA A 203 -0.28 -51.09 31.10
C ALA A 203 -0.91 -51.55 32.42
N VAL A 204 -2.20 -51.25 32.63
CA VAL A 204 -3.35 -52.16 32.93
C VAL A 204 -4.59 -51.34 33.37
N PRO A 205 -5.82 -51.88 33.38
CA PRO A 205 -6.38 -53.02 32.63
C PRO A 205 -7.71 -52.69 31.91
N GLU A 206 -8.08 -53.60 31.01
CA GLU A 206 -9.40 -53.77 30.41
C GLU A 206 -10.51 -53.93 31.48
N VAL A 207 -11.62 -53.21 31.29
CA VAL A 207 -12.92 -53.65 31.81
C VAL A 207 -13.92 -53.57 30.66
N ASP A 208 -14.50 -54.73 30.41
CA ASP A 208 -15.43 -55.06 29.35
C ASP A 208 -16.87 -54.70 29.74
N THR A 209 -17.71 -54.55 28.71
CA THR A 209 -19.18 -54.67 28.68
C THR A 209 -20.07 -53.75 29.57
N ALA A 210 -20.82 -52.84 28.92
CA ALA A 210 -22.24 -53.05 28.55
C ALA A 210 -23.01 -51.74 28.22
N GLN A 211 -23.62 -51.75 27.03
CA GLN A 211 -24.99 -51.32 26.69
C GLN A 211 -25.52 -49.91 27.05
N VAL A 212 -25.98 -49.22 25.99
CA VAL A 212 -27.25 -48.45 25.90
C VAL A 212 -27.23 -47.15 26.73
N THR A 213 -27.26 -45.96 26.14
CA THR A 213 -28.42 -45.38 25.46
C THR A 213 -27.97 -44.07 24.79
N GLU A 214 -28.40 -43.83 23.54
CA GLU A 214 -28.51 -42.49 22.98
C GLU A 214 -29.36 -41.60 23.92
N PRO A 215 -29.01 -40.32 24.02
CA PRO A 215 -30.03 -39.34 23.70
C PRO A 215 -29.50 -38.32 22.70
N GLU A 216 -30.25 -38.27 21.61
CA GLU A 216 -30.38 -37.12 20.71
C GLU A 216 -30.48 -35.83 21.53
N ALA A 217 -29.48 -34.97 21.38
CA ALA A 217 -29.54 -33.58 21.81
C ALA A 217 -29.49 -32.73 20.55
N GLU A 218 -30.70 -32.49 20.04
CA GLU A 218 -31.17 -31.36 19.24
C GLU A 218 -30.08 -30.28 19.00
N THR A 219 -29.34 -30.43 17.91
CA THR A 219 -28.69 -29.30 17.25
C THR A 219 -29.80 -28.42 16.69
N GLU A 220 -30.05 -27.30 17.39
CA GLU A 220 -30.89 -26.22 16.91
C GLU A 220 -30.51 -25.86 15.46
N ASP A 221 -31.50 -26.03 14.59
CA ASP A 221 -31.55 -25.57 13.22
C ASP A 221 -31.22 -24.08 13.14
N ARG A 222 -29.95 -23.76 12.88
CA ARG A 222 -29.59 -22.54 12.19
C ARG A 222 -29.42 -22.88 10.72
N ALA A 223 -30.56 -23.12 10.07
CA ALA A 223 -30.67 -23.14 8.61
C ALA A 223 -30.29 -21.75 8.08
N VAL A 224 -28.99 -21.54 7.89
CA VAL A 224 -28.45 -20.48 7.04
C VAL A 224 -28.89 -20.85 5.64
N GLY A 225 -29.85 -20.11 5.10
CA GLY A 225 -30.30 -20.28 3.73
C GLY A 225 -29.14 -20.02 2.78
N THR A 226 -28.39 -21.08 2.44
CA THR A 226 -27.55 -21.09 1.25
C THR A 226 -28.50 -20.95 0.07
N SER A 227 -28.46 -19.79 -0.56
CA SER A 227 -29.21 -19.49 -1.77
C SER A 227 -28.96 -20.62 -2.78
N GLU A 228 -29.99 -21.09 -3.49
CA GLU A 228 -29.84 -22.10 -4.54
C GLU A 228 -28.74 -21.72 -5.56
N ALA A 229 -28.49 -20.42 -5.73
CA ALA A 229 -27.42 -19.89 -6.55
C ALA A 229 -26.01 -20.30 -6.06
N ASP A 230 -25.80 -20.40 -4.74
CA ASP A 230 -24.50 -20.72 -4.16
C ASP A 230 -24.21 -22.23 -4.25
N ASN A 231 -25.25 -23.08 -4.19
CA ASN A 231 -25.12 -24.51 -4.44
C ASN A 231 -24.64 -24.78 -5.87
N GLY A 232 -25.17 -24.06 -6.86
CA GLY A 232 -24.71 -24.17 -8.25
C GLY A 232 -23.24 -23.75 -8.44
N LYS A 233 -22.80 -22.69 -7.74
CA LYS A 233 -21.39 -22.25 -7.76
C LYS A 233 -20.46 -23.29 -7.13
N LEU A 234 -20.86 -23.87 -6.00
CA LEU A 234 -20.09 -24.91 -5.30
C LEU A 234 -19.95 -26.18 -6.15
N GLU A 235 -21.01 -26.58 -6.87
CA GLU A 235 -20.95 -27.74 -7.76
C GLU A 235 -20.03 -27.48 -8.96
N ASN A 236 -20.10 -26.29 -9.56
CA ASN A 236 -19.16 -25.91 -10.63
C ASN A 236 -17.70 -25.91 -10.14
N LEU A 237 -17.47 -25.45 -8.91
CA LEU A 237 -16.15 -25.50 -8.28
C LEU A 237 -15.69 -26.95 -8.11
N ARG A 238 -16.56 -27.82 -7.57
CA ARG A 238 -16.28 -29.25 -7.39
C ARG A 238 -15.87 -29.91 -8.70
N LEU A 239 -16.64 -29.69 -9.78
CA LEU A 239 -16.34 -30.22 -11.11
C LEU A 239 -14.99 -29.73 -11.64
N ALA A 240 -14.69 -28.45 -11.46
CA ALA A 240 -13.41 -27.88 -11.86
C ALA A 240 -12.23 -28.52 -11.11
N LEU A 241 -12.38 -28.77 -9.80
CA LEU A 241 -11.34 -29.38 -8.97
C LEU A 241 -11.10 -30.84 -9.34
N LEU A 242 -12.15 -31.63 -9.56
CA LEU A 242 -12.03 -33.02 -10.03
C LEU A 242 -11.31 -33.12 -11.38
N GLN A 243 -11.54 -32.15 -12.26
CA GLN A 243 -10.86 -32.09 -13.57
C GLN A 243 -9.42 -31.57 -13.46
N ALA A 244 -9.13 -30.68 -12.51
CA ALA A 244 -7.81 -30.11 -12.33
C ALA A 244 -6.84 -31.08 -11.65
N TYR A 245 -7.32 -31.83 -10.66
CA TYR A 245 -6.52 -32.69 -9.79
C TYR A 245 -7.05 -34.13 -9.83
N PRO A 246 -6.88 -34.85 -10.96
CA PRO A 246 -7.34 -36.22 -11.07
C PRO A 246 -6.58 -37.13 -10.10
N GLY A 247 -7.32 -37.88 -9.29
CA GLY A 247 -6.75 -38.82 -8.31
C GLY A 247 -6.40 -38.22 -6.95
N GLU A 248 -6.73 -36.95 -6.71
CA GLU A 248 -6.62 -36.35 -5.38
C GLU A 248 -7.92 -36.54 -4.58
N GLU A 249 -7.76 -36.72 -3.25
CA GLU A 249 -8.90 -36.78 -2.34
C GLU A 249 -9.43 -35.37 -2.08
N LEU A 250 -10.70 -35.15 -2.45
CA LEU A 250 -11.39 -33.88 -2.27
C LEU A 250 -12.31 -33.96 -1.05
N ILE A 251 -11.96 -33.26 0.03
CA ILE A 251 -12.79 -33.15 1.23
C ILE A 251 -13.65 -31.89 1.12
N ALA A 252 -14.97 -32.05 1.11
CA ALA A 252 -15.90 -30.92 1.16
C ALA A 252 -16.10 -30.46 2.62
N ASP A 253 -16.33 -29.15 2.79
CA ASP A 253 -16.67 -28.52 4.08
C ASP A 253 -15.69 -28.87 5.22
N TYR A 254 -14.39 -28.80 4.94
CA TYR A 254 -13.36 -29.14 5.91
C TYR A 254 -13.42 -28.18 7.12
N PRO A 255 -13.66 -28.68 8.35
CA PRO A 255 -13.88 -27.83 9.50
C PRO A 255 -12.58 -27.26 10.05
N THR A 256 -12.59 -25.98 10.36
CA THR A 256 -11.50 -25.27 11.06
C THR A 256 -12.05 -24.53 12.28
N PRO A 257 -11.19 -24.12 13.24
CA PRO A 257 -11.65 -23.37 14.41
C PRO A 257 -12.34 -22.04 14.11
N TYR A 258 -12.11 -21.49 12.91
CA TYR A 258 -12.60 -20.16 12.52
C TYR A 258 -13.59 -20.20 11.34
N GLY A 259 -14.02 -21.39 10.91
CA GLY A 259 -14.92 -21.56 9.75
C GLY A 259 -14.63 -22.85 8.99
N ASN A 260 -15.26 -23.02 7.82
CA ASN A 260 -15.07 -24.21 6.99
C ASN A 260 -14.42 -23.86 5.66
N ILE A 261 -13.48 -24.69 5.21
CA ILE A 261 -12.92 -24.62 3.85
C ILE A 261 -13.88 -25.40 2.94
N ALA A 262 -14.42 -24.74 1.91
CA ALA A 262 -15.42 -25.36 1.02
C ALA A 262 -14.90 -26.65 0.37
N PHE A 263 -13.66 -26.64 -0.12
CA PHE A 263 -12.98 -27.84 -0.61
C PHE A 263 -11.50 -27.86 -0.22
N PHE A 264 -11.03 -28.99 0.31
CA PHE A 264 -9.66 -29.19 0.75
C PHE A 264 -9.04 -30.43 0.10
N LEU A 265 -7.79 -30.30 -0.36
CA LEU A 265 -6.98 -31.38 -0.92
C LEU A 265 -5.79 -31.66 0.02
N PRO A 266 -5.86 -32.71 0.87
CA PRO A 266 -4.89 -32.94 1.94
C PRO A 266 -3.45 -33.17 1.46
N ARG A 267 -3.28 -33.90 0.35
CA ARG A 267 -1.95 -34.26 -0.17
C ARG A 267 -1.18 -33.04 -0.68
N LEU A 268 -1.90 -32.06 -1.22
CA LEU A 268 -1.33 -30.81 -1.73
C LEU A 268 -1.38 -29.68 -0.70
N GLN A 269 -2.04 -29.87 0.44
CA GLN A 269 -2.33 -28.83 1.42
C GLN A 269 -2.98 -27.59 0.77
N LEU A 270 -3.90 -27.82 -0.17
CA LEU A 270 -4.60 -26.75 -0.90
C LEU A 270 -6.06 -26.65 -0.44
N GLY A 271 -6.48 -25.46 -0.05
CA GLY A 271 -7.88 -25.15 0.25
C GLY A 271 -8.48 -24.22 -0.81
N PHE A 272 -9.75 -24.44 -1.17
CA PHE A 272 -10.48 -23.64 -2.14
C PHE A 272 -11.75 -23.11 -1.51
N GLN A 273 -12.02 -21.82 -1.72
CA GLN A 273 -13.19 -21.15 -1.19
C GLN A 273 -13.68 -20.05 -2.13
N LEU A 274 -14.97 -19.71 -2.04
CA LEU A 274 -15.56 -18.63 -2.81
C LEU A 274 -15.11 -17.27 -2.23
N ALA A 275 -14.73 -16.32 -3.08
CA ALA A 275 -14.28 -15.00 -2.65
C ALA A 275 -15.37 -14.19 -1.92
N GLU A 276 -16.64 -14.56 -2.12
CA GLU A 276 -17.81 -13.91 -1.50
C GLU A 276 -17.94 -14.24 0.00
N SER A 277 -17.32 -15.31 0.49
CA SER A 277 -17.25 -15.55 1.92
C SER A 277 -16.21 -14.61 2.54
N CYS A 278 -16.65 -13.60 3.30
CA CYS A 278 -15.77 -12.72 4.06
C CYS A 278 -14.88 -13.56 4.99
N GLN A 279 -13.57 -13.56 4.76
CA GLN A 279 -12.61 -14.27 5.59
C GLN A 279 -12.02 -13.34 6.64
N ASP A 280 -12.16 -13.72 7.91
CA ASP A 280 -11.40 -13.11 9.00
C ASP A 280 -9.90 -13.40 8.79
N TRP A 281 -9.02 -12.42 9.04
CA TRP A 281 -7.57 -12.60 8.96
C TRP A 281 -7.08 -13.74 9.86
N ARG A 282 -7.81 -14.07 10.94
CA ARG A 282 -7.54 -15.22 11.81
C ARG A 282 -7.63 -16.55 11.08
N TYR A 283 -8.57 -16.65 10.14
CA TYR A 283 -8.78 -17.86 9.33
C TYR A 283 -7.62 -18.08 8.36
N ASP A 284 -7.18 -17.02 7.66
CA ASP A 284 -5.99 -17.08 6.79
C ASP A 284 -4.72 -17.39 7.59
N PHE A 285 -4.53 -16.72 8.74
CA PHE A 285 -3.41 -17.00 9.64
C PHE A 285 -3.36 -18.46 10.10
N PHE A 286 -4.51 -19.04 10.46
CA PHE A 286 -4.60 -20.45 10.84
C PHE A 286 -4.19 -21.37 9.69
N CYS A 287 -4.71 -21.12 8.48
CA CYS A 287 -4.40 -21.95 7.32
C CYS A 287 -2.91 -21.89 6.98
N ARG A 288 -2.31 -20.70 6.95
CA ARG A 288 -0.86 -20.55 6.73
C ARG A 288 -0.03 -21.28 7.79
N ARG A 289 -0.40 -21.19 9.07
CA ARG A 289 0.30 -21.90 10.16
C ARG A 289 0.21 -23.41 10.02
N LYS A 290 -0.88 -23.92 9.45
CA LYS A 290 -1.08 -25.35 9.15
C LYS A 290 -0.46 -25.80 7.83
N GLY A 291 0.19 -24.88 7.09
CA GLY A 291 0.74 -25.16 5.77
C GLY A 291 -0.33 -25.26 4.67
N ILE A 292 -1.57 -24.86 4.95
CA ILE A 292 -2.67 -24.87 4.01
C ILE A 292 -2.63 -23.58 3.19
N CYS A 293 -2.44 -23.73 1.88
CA CYS A 293 -2.53 -22.63 0.94
C CYS A 293 -3.99 -22.46 0.51
N LEU A 294 -4.64 -21.39 0.99
CA LEU A 294 -6.00 -21.03 0.58
C LEU A 294 -6.01 -20.33 -0.78
N ARG A 295 -6.96 -20.71 -1.63
CA ARG A 295 -7.25 -20.10 -2.92
C ARG A 295 -8.69 -19.63 -2.98
N LEU A 296 -8.83 -18.32 -3.16
CA LEU A 296 -10.12 -17.66 -3.34
C LEU A 296 -10.49 -17.71 -4.82
N ILE A 297 -11.71 -18.16 -5.10
CA ILE A 297 -12.27 -18.27 -6.44
C ILE A 297 -13.45 -17.32 -6.52
N THR A 298 -13.40 -16.41 -7.49
CA THR A 298 -14.48 -15.44 -7.72
C THR A 298 -15.62 -16.09 -8.50
N ALA A 299 -16.86 -15.61 -8.32
CA ALA A 299 -18.01 -16.15 -9.05
C ALA A 299 -17.85 -16.06 -10.58
N GLY A 300 -17.13 -15.05 -11.08
CA GLY A 300 -16.84 -14.91 -12.51
C GLY A 300 -15.98 -16.04 -13.09
N GLU A 301 -15.12 -16.66 -12.27
CA GLU A 301 -14.29 -17.80 -12.69
C GLU A 301 -15.07 -19.11 -12.77
N LEU A 302 -16.19 -19.20 -12.05
CA LEU A 302 -17.05 -20.38 -11.97
C LEU A 302 -18.08 -20.45 -13.10
N VAL A 303 -18.14 -19.43 -13.96
CA VAL A 303 -18.96 -19.44 -15.18
C VAL A 303 -18.53 -20.57 -16.11
N ASN A 304 -17.23 -20.91 -16.13
CA ASN A 304 -16.71 -22.01 -16.94
C ASN A 304 -15.74 -22.91 -16.13
N PRO A 305 -16.20 -24.06 -15.61
CA PRO A 305 -15.39 -24.93 -14.76
C PRO A 305 -14.20 -25.54 -15.51
N ILE A 306 -14.30 -25.74 -16.83
CA ILE A 306 -13.21 -26.29 -17.65
C ILE A 306 -12.06 -25.28 -17.75
N PHE A 307 -12.40 -23.99 -17.91
CA PHE A 307 -11.40 -22.92 -17.95
C PHE A 307 -10.68 -22.80 -16.61
N LEU A 308 -11.43 -22.80 -15.51
CA LEU A 308 -10.87 -22.81 -14.15
C LEU A 308 -9.95 -24.01 -13.95
N ALA A 309 -10.37 -25.22 -14.32
CA ALA A 309 -9.55 -26.42 -14.20
C ALA A 309 -8.24 -26.36 -14.98
N ARG A 310 -8.25 -25.76 -16.19
CA ARG A 310 -7.02 -25.53 -16.98
C ARG A 310 -6.11 -24.49 -16.34
N ARG A 311 -6.67 -23.45 -15.72
CA ARG A 311 -5.89 -22.44 -14.99
C ARG A 311 -5.23 -23.05 -13.76
N LEU A 312 -5.99 -23.77 -12.93
CA LEU A 312 -5.49 -24.43 -11.73
C LEU A 312 -4.34 -25.40 -12.05
N ARG A 313 -4.47 -26.20 -13.11
CA ARG A 313 -3.38 -27.09 -13.56
C ARG A 313 -2.11 -26.33 -13.97
N ARG A 314 -2.26 -25.19 -14.64
CA ARG A 314 -1.11 -24.35 -14.99
C ARG A 314 -0.44 -23.84 -13.72
N GLU A 315 -1.19 -23.30 -12.77
CA GLU A 315 -0.66 -22.78 -11.50
C GLU A 315 0.01 -23.84 -10.64
N ALA A 316 -0.56 -25.05 -10.56
CA ALA A 316 0.01 -26.15 -9.78
C ALA A 316 1.42 -26.55 -10.26
N LEU A 317 1.71 -26.41 -11.55
CA LEU A 317 3.04 -26.68 -12.11
C LEU A 317 4.10 -25.66 -11.67
N TRP A 318 3.71 -24.43 -11.32
CA TRP A 318 4.65 -23.40 -10.87
C TRP A 318 5.11 -23.63 -9.43
N GLN A 319 4.26 -24.22 -8.57
CA GLN A 319 4.61 -24.47 -7.16
C GLN A 319 5.44 -25.73 -6.94
N GLN A 320 5.63 -26.58 -7.95
CA GLN A 320 6.48 -27.78 -7.86
C GLN A 320 7.94 -27.56 -8.25
N ARG A 321 8.35 -26.31 -8.54
CA ARG A 321 9.78 -26.00 -8.69
C ARG A 321 10.34 -25.59 -7.33
N PRO A 322 11.25 -26.40 -6.75
CA PRO A 322 11.86 -26.11 -5.45
C PRO A 322 12.74 -24.86 -5.48
#